data_AF-A0A1A5YEL8-F1
#
_entry.id   AF-A0A1A5YEL8-F1
#
_cell.length_a   1.000
_cell.length_b   1.000
_cell.length_c   1.000
_cell.angle_alpha   90.00
_cell.angle_beta   90.00
_cell.angle_gamma   90.00
#
_symmetry.space_group_name_H-M   'P 1'
#
loop_
_entity.id
_entity.type
_entity.pdbx_description
1 polymer ?
#
loop_
_entity_poly.entity_id
_entity_poly.type
_entity_poly.pdbx_seq_one_letter_code
_entity_poly.pdbx_strand_id
1 'polypeptide(L)'
;MSPNERDPFYEITSHEVEHFIESQVVVGDLTLPYHYPRTNELEAWQVGFHSNGLTGESLVSTTKGAWQPGWYVIARNYFDDPFFIDVNEKAANFPVYYAPHGAGSWEASVVAPSIQRFSQILSALCGLEEAAPEALLFIETETDMSVSFWREVHEERRSRECEEEAVETEADYDPNDLQHGTLVITDIGSQKLKVVQILRQVLDVSLAEALALAAQREIVVGSGFLIRLRHFQENLIELGASVEFRPNAESAT
;
A
#
# COMPACT_ATOMS: atom_id res chain seq x y z
N MET A 1 14.01 27.02 44.24
CA MET A 1 13.58 26.86 42.83
C MET A 1 13.39 28.26 42.29
N SER A 2 14.19 28.65 41.30
CA SER A 2 14.14 30.00 40.71
C SER A 2 12.93 30.11 39.78
N PRO A 3 12.24 31.27 39.69
CA PRO A 3 11.02 31.44 38.89
C PRO A 3 11.24 31.52 37.36
N ASN A 4 12.38 31.06 36.82
CA ASN A 4 12.80 31.41 35.46
C ASN A 4 13.34 30.25 34.61
N GLU A 5 13.12 29.01 35.02
CA GLU A 5 13.15 27.88 34.08
C GLU A 5 11.78 27.84 33.40
N ARG A 6 11.66 28.57 32.28
CA ARG A 6 10.49 28.43 31.40
C ARG A 6 10.52 27.01 30.85
N ASP A 7 9.43 26.30 31.07
CA ASP A 7 9.19 24.99 30.48
C ASP A 7 9.23 25.13 28.95
N PRO A 8 10.12 24.42 28.23
CA PRO A 8 10.17 24.44 26.78
C PRO A 8 8.80 24.10 26.15
N PHE A 9 7.90 23.40 26.86
CA PHE A 9 6.52 23.13 26.40
C PHE A 9 5.72 24.39 26.08
N TYR A 10 5.90 25.49 26.82
CA TYR A 10 5.14 26.73 26.57
C TYR A 10 5.55 27.43 25.27
N GLU A 11 6.65 27.02 24.63
CA GLU A 11 7.12 27.57 23.35
C GLU A 11 6.78 26.67 22.14
N ILE A 12 6.31 25.43 22.37
CA ILE A 12 5.95 24.46 21.31
C ILE A 12 4.52 24.63 20.81
N THR A 13 3.59 25.03 21.66
CA THR A 13 2.19 25.27 21.28
C THR A 13 2.06 26.62 20.56
N SER A 14 2.78 26.75 19.44
CA SER A 14 2.48 27.77 18.47
C SER A 14 1.10 27.45 17.88
N HIS A 15 0.32 28.48 17.59
CA HIS A 15 -1.02 28.34 17.03
C HIS A 15 -1.03 27.45 15.77
N GLU A 16 0.07 27.43 15.03
CA GLU A 16 0.25 26.66 13.82
C GLU A 16 0.41 25.15 14.07
N VAL A 17 1.12 24.77 15.14
CA VAL A 17 1.25 23.36 15.56
C VAL A 17 -0.06 22.85 16.13
N GLU A 18 -0.72 23.64 16.98
CA GLU A 18 -2.04 23.31 17.51
C GLU A 18 -3.05 23.12 16.38
N HIS A 19 -3.13 24.08 15.45
CA HIS A 19 -4.05 24.01 14.31
C HIS A 19 -3.79 22.77 13.44
N PHE A 20 -2.53 22.42 13.17
CA PHE A 20 -2.20 21.20 12.42
C PHE A 20 -2.70 19.95 13.16
N ILE A 21 -2.39 19.82 14.45
CA ILE A 21 -2.78 18.67 15.26
C ILE A 21 -4.30 18.57 15.39
N GLU A 22 -4.99 19.70 15.59
CA GLU A 22 -6.45 19.75 15.72
C GLU A 22 -7.18 19.45 14.40
N SER A 23 -6.54 19.72 13.26
CA SER A 23 -7.13 19.42 11.95
C SER A 23 -7.27 17.91 11.68
N GLN A 24 -6.40 17.09 12.28
CA GLN A 24 -6.40 15.62 12.19
C GLN A 24 -6.70 15.08 10.77
N VAL A 25 -6.06 15.66 9.76
CA VAL A 25 -6.32 15.31 8.36
C VAL A 25 -5.77 13.91 8.07
N VAL A 26 -6.65 12.92 7.98
CA VAL A 26 -6.30 11.55 7.58
C VAL A 26 -6.67 11.38 6.11
N VAL A 27 -5.64 11.21 5.26
CA VAL A 27 -5.81 11.14 3.81
C VAL A 27 -6.30 9.78 3.32
N GLY A 28 -5.86 8.69 3.97
CA GLY A 28 -6.20 7.31 3.60
C GLY A 28 -4.96 6.44 3.37
N ASP A 29 -3.90 7.02 2.81
CA ASP A 29 -2.62 6.34 2.60
C ASP A 29 -1.99 5.93 3.95
N LEU A 30 -1.55 4.68 4.03
CA LEU A 30 -0.93 4.13 5.24
C LEU A 30 0.43 4.77 5.56
N THR A 31 1.08 5.35 4.56
CA THR A 31 2.37 6.04 4.66
C THR A 31 2.24 7.50 5.08
N LEU A 32 1.09 8.13 4.84
CA LEU A 32 0.78 9.49 5.27
C LEU A 32 0.33 9.53 6.74
N PRO A 33 0.26 10.73 7.37
CA PRO A 33 -0.26 10.86 8.72
C PRO A 33 -1.62 10.18 8.92
N TYR A 34 -1.70 9.35 9.96
CA TYR A 34 -2.87 8.55 10.29
C TYR A 34 -3.29 8.76 11.75
N HIS A 35 -2.33 8.98 12.64
CA HIS A 35 -2.55 9.23 14.05
C HIS A 35 -2.04 10.61 14.45
N TYR A 36 -2.83 11.32 15.25
CA TYR A 36 -2.51 12.64 15.78
C TYR A 36 -2.68 12.65 17.30
N PRO A 37 -1.81 13.37 18.03
CA PRO A 37 -2.04 13.65 19.44
C PRO A 37 -3.28 14.55 19.62
N ARG A 38 -3.81 14.60 20.82
CA ARG A 38 -4.52 15.82 21.27
C ARG A 38 -3.51 16.85 21.74
N THR A 39 -3.87 18.13 21.72
CA THR A 39 -2.99 19.22 22.17
C THR A 39 -2.43 18.97 23.58
N ASN A 40 -3.25 18.42 24.49
CA ASN A 40 -2.83 18.07 25.86
C ASN A 40 -2.12 16.71 26.00
N GLU A 41 -1.96 15.95 24.92
CA GLU A 41 -1.32 14.63 24.89
C GLU A 41 0.06 14.68 24.20
N LEU A 42 0.49 15.84 23.70
CA LEU A 42 1.72 15.99 22.94
C LEU A 42 2.96 15.50 23.70
N GLU A 43 3.02 15.68 25.03
CA GLU A 43 4.10 15.16 25.87
C GLU A 43 4.14 13.64 25.90
N ALA A 44 2.98 13.00 26.10
CA ALA A 44 2.86 11.55 26.11
C ALA A 44 3.26 10.94 24.77
N TRP A 45 3.09 11.68 23.67
CA TRP A 45 3.51 11.29 22.32
C TRP A 45 5.02 11.30 22.09
N GLN A 46 5.80 11.93 22.98
CA GLN A 46 7.26 11.90 22.88
C GLN A 46 7.87 10.68 23.58
N VAL A 47 7.06 9.86 24.27
CA VAL A 47 7.52 8.60 24.87
C VAL A 47 7.90 7.63 23.74
N GLY A 48 9.12 7.07 23.83
CA GLY A 48 9.75 6.29 22.76
C GLY A 48 10.73 7.09 21.89
N PHE A 49 10.63 8.43 21.92
CA PHE A 49 11.51 9.34 21.16
C PHE A 49 12.40 10.18 22.08
N HIS A 50 11.79 10.91 23.01
CA HIS A 50 12.48 11.72 24.02
C HIS A 50 12.82 10.96 25.27
N SER A 51 11.97 10.02 25.66
CA SER A 51 12.09 9.28 26.91
C SER A 51 11.76 7.81 26.73
N ASN A 52 12.45 6.96 27.48
CA ASN A 52 12.15 5.53 27.54
C ASN A 52 10.84 5.33 28.33
N GLY A 53 9.85 4.67 27.73
CA GLY A 53 8.54 4.46 28.38
C GLY A 53 8.55 3.58 29.64
N LEU A 54 9.63 2.83 29.89
CA LEU A 54 9.78 1.99 31.09
C LEU A 54 10.66 2.66 32.16
N THR A 55 11.79 3.24 31.77
CA THR A 55 12.78 3.79 32.72
C THR A 55 12.63 5.29 32.94
N GLY A 56 11.96 6.00 32.02
CA GLY A 56 11.89 7.46 31.99
C GLY A 56 13.21 8.14 31.61
N GLU A 57 14.26 7.37 31.28
CA GLU A 57 15.55 7.93 30.88
C GLU A 57 15.44 8.66 29.54
N SER A 58 16.22 9.73 29.40
CA SER A 58 16.24 10.50 28.16
C SER A 58 16.87 9.70 27.02
N LEU A 59 16.22 9.72 25.86
CA LEU A 59 16.67 9.10 24.62
C LEU A 59 17.27 10.12 23.64
N VAL A 60 17.21 11.42 23.95
CA VAL A 60 17.71 12.47 23.05
C VAL A 60 19.22 12.62 23.15
N SER A 61 19.86 12.91 22.01
CA SER A 61 21.29 13.20 21.94
C SER A 61 21.61 14.02 20.70
N THR A 62 22.67 14.82 20.76
CA THR A 62 23.21 15.54 19.60
C THR A 62 24.10 14.66 18.71
N THR A 63 24.23 13.37 19.03
CA THR A 63 24.97 12.41 18.22
C THR A 63 24.25 12.18 16.89
N LYS A 64 25.00 12.05 15.79
CA LYS A 64 24.44 11.73 14.47
C LYS A 64 23.62 10.43 14.55
N GLY A 65 22.40 10.47 14.02
CA GLY A 65 21.48 9.33 14.02
C GLY A 65 20.70 9.14 15.32
N ALA A 66 20.91 9.98 16.34
CA ALA A 66 20.06 10.02 17.52
C ALA A 66 18.89 11.00 17.34
N TRP A 67 17.83 10.80 18.12
CA TRP A 67 16.73 11.74 18.20
C TRP A 67 17.22 13.04 18.82
N GLN A 68 16.98 14.18 18.16
CA GLN A 68 17.53 15.46 18.61
C GLN A 68 16.66 16.09 19.72
N PRO A 69 17.25 16.86 20.65
CA PRO A 69 16.50 17.50 21.73
C PRO A 69 15.38 18.43 21.27
N GLY A 70 15.49 19.01 20.07
CA GLY A 70 14.49 19.90 19.49
C GLY A 70 13.38 19.19 18.73
N TRP A 71 13.49 17.89 18.46
CA TRP A 71 12.56 17.18 17.58
C TRP A 71 11.31 16.73 18.32
N TYR A 72 10.13 17.17 17.87
CA TYR A 72 8.85 16.81 18.49
C TYR A 72 7.91 16.18 17.48
N VAL A 73 7.43 14.98 17.81
CA VAL A 73 6.46 14.24 16.99
C VAL A 73 5.11 14.94 17.05
N ILE A 74 4.55 15.24 15.88
CA ILE A 74 3.26 15.92 15.70
C ILE A 74 2.21 15.04 15.01
N ALA A 75 2.62 13.97 14.33
CA ALA A 75 1.74 12.93 13.80
C ALA A 75 2.53 11.63 13.58
N ARG A 76 1.81 10.52 13.38
CA ARG A 76 2.38 9.23 13.00
C ARG A 76 1.62 8.62 11.82
N ASN A 77 2.31 7.91 10.93
CA ASN A 77 1.63 7.09 9.92
C ASN A 77 1.04 5.82 10.54
N TYR A 78 0.45 4.94 9.71
CA TYR A 78 -0.14 3.68 10.18
C TYR A 78 0.89 2.72 10.80
N PHE A 79 2.16 2.81 10.38
CA PHE A 79 3.27 2.01 10.87
C PHE A 79 3.99 2.61 12.08
N ASP A 80 3.37 3.61 12.71
CA ASP A 80 3.93 4.41 13.81
C ASP A 80 5.13 5.30 13.43
N ASP A 81 5.44 5.49 12.14
CA ASP A 81 6.52 6.38 11.71
C ASP A 81 6.23 7.86 11.97
N PRO A 82 7.21 8.62 12.48
CA PRO A 82 6.98 9.94 13.02
C PRO A 82 7.05 10.99 11.92
N PHE A 83 6.06 11.88 11.94
CA PHE A 83 6.18 13.22 11.37
C PHE A 83 6.48 14.17 12.53
N PHE A 84 7.54 14.95 12.40
CA PHE A 84 8.03 15.78 13.49
C PHE A 84 8.55 17.12 12.98
N ILE A 85 8.72 18.06 13.92
CA ILE A 85 9.30 19.38 13.68
C ILE A 85 10.49 19.58 14.61
N ASP A 86 11.38 20.51 14.30
CA ASP A 86 12.30 21.07 15.28
C ASP A 86 11.70 22.35 15.88
N VAL A 87 11.49 22.36 17.19
CA VAL A 87 10.89 23.49 17.92
C VAL A 87 11.76 24.76 17.85
N ASN A 88 13.06 24.60 17.58
CA ASN A 88 13.99 25.71 17.39
C ASN A 88 13.87 26.36 16.00
N GLU A 89 13.12 25.76 15.07
CA GLU A 89 12.98 26.23 13.69
C GLU A 89 11.68 27.04 13.45
N LYS A 90 11.14 27.65 14.51
CA LYS A 90 9.97 28.54 14.42
C LYS A 90 10.14 29.65 13.38
N ALA A 91 11.33 30.23 13.25
CA ALA A 91 11.62 31.27 12.26
C ALA A 91 11.52 30.78 10.80
N ALA A 92 11.62 29.47 10.58
CA ALA A 92 11.42 28.82 9.28
C ALA A 92 9.99 28.26 9.11
N ASN A 93 9.05 28.63 10.00
CA ASN A 93 7.67 28.16 10.02
C ASN A 93 7.52 26.64 10.24
N PHE A 94 8.44 26.04 11.01
CA PHE A 94 8.43 24.62 11.35
C PHE A 94 8.38 23.70 10.12
N PRO A 95 9.51 23.51 9.41
CA PRO A 95 9.61 22.46 8.41
C PRO A 95 9.21 21.11 8.99
N VAL A 96 8.52 20.29 8.19
CA VAL A 96 8.08 18.96 8.64
C VAL A 96 9.07 17.92 8.15
N TYR A 97 9.50 17.08 9.08
CA TYR A 97 10.44 16.00 8.88
C TYR A 97 9.74 14.65 9.00
N TYR A 98 10.27 13.67 8.29
CA TYR A 98 9.90 12.26 8.38
C TYR A 98 11.16 11.42 8.56
N ALA A 99 11.07 10.36 9.37
CA ALA A 99 12.16 9.39 9.51
C ALA A 99 11.58 8.00 9.83
N PRO A 100 11.73 6.99 8.94
CA PRO A 100 11.19 5.66 9.20
C PRO A 100 11.83 5.01 10.44
N HIS A 101 11.04 4.31 11.25
CA HIS A 101 11.52 3.55 12.40
C HIS A 101 12.33 2.32 11.95
N GLY A 102 13.11 1.76 12.88
CA GLY A 102 13.68 0.42 12.72
C GLY A 102 15.05 0.34 12.04
N ALA A 103 15.62 1.45 11.59
CA ALA A 103 16.94 1.48 10.95
C ALA A 103 18.13 1.53 11.93
N GLY A 104 17.88 1.61 13.24
CA GLY A 104 18.93 1.77 14.28
C GLY A 104 19.55 3.17 14.35
N SER A 105 19.15 4.07 13.44
CA SER A 105 19.47 5.50 13.45
C SER A 105 18.33 6.30 12.83
N TRP A 106 18.12 7.53 13.31
CA TRP A 106 17.16 8.47 12.78
C TRP A 106 17.76 9.29 11.63
N GLU A 107 17.26 9.06 10.41
CA GLU A 107 17.62 9.83 9.22
C GLU A 107 16.43 10.70 8.80
N ALA A 108 16.47 11.97 9.19
CA ALA A 108 15.39 12.92 8.93
C ALA A 108 15.41 13.40 7.47
N SER A 109 14.26 13.28 6.79
CA SER A 109 14.00 13.86 5.48
C SER A 109 12.98 14.98 5.61
N VAL A 110 13.26 16.15 5.02
CA VAL A 110 12.30 17.26 4.98
C VAL A 110 11.20 16.91 3.97
N VAL A 111 9.98 16.69 4.44
CA VAL A 111 8.83 16.35 3.59
C VAL A 111 7.98 17.56 3.23
N ALA A 112 8.10 18.65 3.99
CA ALA A 112 7.49 19.93 3.65
C ALA A 112 8.30 21.11 4.21
N PRO A 113 8.35 22.25 3.50
CA PRO A 113 9.11 23.41 3.95
C PRO A 113 8.48 24.12 5.16
N SER A 114 7.21 23.84 5.48
CA SER A 114 6.53 24.35 6.66
C SER A 114 5.35 23.45 7.04
N ILE A 115 4.93 23.52 8.30
CA ILE A 115 3.78 22.75 8.81
C ILE A 115 2.46 23.15 8.13
N GLN A 116 2.30 24.42 7.76
CA GLN A 116 1.12 24.90 7.02
C GLN A 116 1.11 24.33 5.61
N ARG A 117 2.27 24.31 4.93
CA ARG A 117 2.36 23.72 3.60
C ARG A 117 2.09 22.22 3.64
N PHE A 118 2.59 21.52 4.66
CA PHE A 118 2.27 20.11 4.87
C PHE A 118 0.76 19.90 5.07
N SER A 119 0.13 20.71 5.94
CA SER A 119 -1.32 20.69 6.14
C SER A 119 -2.10 20.88 4.83
N GLN A 120 -1.69 21.84 3.99
CA GLN A 120 -2.33 22.10 2.71
C GLN A 120 -2.22 20.91 1.74
N ILE A 121 -1.04 20.29 1.68
CA ILE A 121 -0.80 19.09 0.86
C ILE A 121 -1.73 17.96 1.31
N LEU A 122 -1.79 17.66 2.61
CA LEU A 122 -2.67 16.61 3.15
C LEU A 122 -4.15 16.90 2.88
N SER A 123 -4.60 18.13 3.12
CA SER A 123 -6.00 18.50 2.87
C SER A 123 -6.38 18.42 1.40
N ALA A 124 -5.48 18.80 0.50
CA ALA A 124 -5.70 18.68 -0.93
C ALA A 124 -5.78 17.21 -1.35
N LEU A 125 -4.85 16.38 -0.90
CA LEU A 125 -4.86 14.93 -1.17
C LEU A 125 -6.10 14.24 -0.60
N CYS A 126 -6.58 14.65 0.58
CA CYS A 126 -7.82 14.12 1.18
C CYS A 126 -9.06 14.45 0.34
N GLY A 127 -9.02 15.51 -0.46
CA GLY A 127 -10.10 15.89 -1.37
C GLY A 127 -10.05 15.20 -2.73
N LEU A 128 -9.02 14.40 -3.01
CA LEU A 128 -8.83 13.66 -4.25
C LEU A 128 -9.04 12.17 -3.99
N GLU A 129 -9.60 11.46 -4.97
CA GLU A 129 -9.64 9.99 -4.92
C GLU A 129 -8.21 9.43 -4.97
N GLU A 130 -7.94 8.38 -4.19
CA GLU A 130 -6.57 7.94 -3.91
C GLU A 130 -5.80 7.53 -5.18
N ALA A 131 -6.47 6.76 -6.05
CA ALA A 131 -5.96 6.26 -7.31
C ALA A 131 -6.21 7.19 -8.52
N ALA A 132 -6.77 8.38 -8.31
CA ALA A 132 -7.06 9.28 -9.43
C ALA A 132 -5.78 9.85 -10.06
N PRO A 133 -5.67 9.94 -11.40
CA PRO A 133 -4.54 10.57 -12.07
C PRO A 133 -4.24 12.00 -11.58
N GLU A 134 -5.27 12.74 -11.18
CA GLU A 134 -5.17 14.07 -10.60
C GLU A 134 -4.39 14.08 -9.29
N ALA A 135 -4.52 13.02 -8.48
CA ALA A 135 -3.80 12.91 -7.22
C ALA A 135 -2.31 12.62 -7.43
N LEU A 136 -1.98 11.78 -8.40
CA LEU A 136 -0.59 11.53 -8.80
C LEU A 136 0.08 12.79 -9.34
N LEU A 137 -0.59 13.49 -10.27
CA LEU A 137 -0.10 14.75 -10.82
C LEU A 137 0.06 15.83 -9.74
N PHE A 138 -0.86 15.86 -8.76
CA PHE A 138 -0.75 16.76 -7.62
C PHE A 138 0.53 16.47 -6.82
N ILE A 139 0.82 15.21 -6.49
CA ILE A 139 2.06 14.83 -5.77
C ILE A 139 3.29 15.27 -6.56
N GLU A 140 3.36 14.96 -7.86
CA GLU A 140 4.50 15.33 -8.72
C GLU A 140 4.73 16.84 -8.79
N THR A 141 3.67 17.64 -8.71
CA THR A 141 3.72 19.10 -8.88
C THR A 141 3.96 19.83 -7.56
N GLU A 142 3.35 19.37 -6.48
CA GLU A 142 3.23 20.11 -5.23
C GLU A 142 4.23 19.64 -4.15
N THR A 143 4.96 18.55 -4.42
CA THR A 143 5.93 17.93 -3.51
C THR A 143 7.31 17.78 -4.16
N ASP A 144 8.34 17.52 -3.35
CA ASP A 144 9.70 17.31 -3.84
C ASP A 144 9.95 15.82 -4.13
N MET A 145 9.86 15.44 -5.41
CA MET A 145 10.10 14.07 -5.87
C MET A 145 11.56 13.61 -5.76
N SER A 146 12.49 14.47 -5.36
CA SER A 146 13.85 14.04 -4.98
C SER A 146 13.88 13.38 -3.59
N VAL A 147 12.89 13.65 -2.74
CA VAL A 147 12.73 13.04 -1.43
C VAL A 147 12.13 11.64 -1.59
N SER A 148 12.73 10.61 -0.96
CA SER A 148 12.28 9.23 -1.08
C SER A 148 10.83 9.04 -0.63
N PHE A 149 10.45 9.69 0.47
CA PHE A 149 9.10 9.65 1.01
C PHE A 149 8.02 9.95 -0.03
N TRP A 150 8.13 11.05 -0.78
CA TRP A 150 7.11 11.41 -1.78
C TRP A 150 7.10 10.49 -2.99
N ARG A 151 8.26 9.93 -3.37
CA ARG A 151 8.31 8.88 -4.40
C ARG A 151 7.60 7.61 -3.95
N GLU A 152 7.76 7.20 -2.70
CA GLU A 152 7.09 6.03 -2.14
C GLU A 152 5.57 6.23 -2.10
N VAL A 153 5.08 7.36 -1.59
CA VAL A 153 3.64 7.71 -1.60
C VAL A 153 3.08 7.69 -3.03
N HIS A 154 3.81 8.28 -3.98
CA HIS A 154 3.41 8.29 -5.39
C HIS A 154 3.35 6.87 -6.00
N GLU A 155 4.37 6.04 -5.75
CA GLU A 155 4.46 4.67 -6.28
C GLU A 155 3.36 3.75 -5.72
N GLU A 156 3.06 3.89 -4.43
CA GLU A 156 1.95 3.16 -3.80
C GLU A 156 0.60 3.49 -4.43
N ARG A 157 0.28 4.78 -4.60
CA ARG A 157 -0.97 5.20 -5.26
C ARG A 157 -1.06 4.72 -6.69
N ARG A 158 0.03 4.84 -7.45
CA ARG A 158 0.10 4.37 -8.85
C ARG A 158 -0.11 2.86 -8.96
N SER A 159 0.41 2.09 -8.00
CA SER A 159 0.23 0.64 -7.98
C SER A 159 -1.25 0.28 -7.76
N ARG A 160 -1.94 1.01 -6.87
CA ARG A 160 -3.38 0.85 -6.62
C ARG A 160 -4.23 1.26 -7.82
N GLU A 161 -3.90 2.35 -8.51
CA GLU A 161 -4.55 2.74 -9.78
C GLU A 161 -4.44 1.62 -10.83
N CYS A 162 -3.25 1.04 -11.01
CA CYS A 162 -3.07 -0.08 -11.93
C CYS A 162 -3.88 -1.32 -11.54
N GLU A 163 -4.02 -1.59 -10.23
CA GLU A 163 -4.85 -2.69 -9.72
C GLU A 163 -6.34 -2.40 -9.91
N GLU A 164 -6.82 -1.19 -9.63
CA GLU A 164 -8.22 -0.79 -9.83
C GLU A 164 -8.60 -0.79 -11.31
N GLU A 165 -7.76 -0.25 -12.20
CA GLU A 165 -7.95 -0.35 -13.65
C GLU A 165 -7.96 -1.82 -14.13
N ALA A 166 -7.08 -2.67 -13.57
CA ALA A 166 -7.08 -4.09 -13.88
C ALA A 166 -8.37 -4.79 -13.38
N VAL A 167 -8.86 -4.45 -12.19
CA VAL A 167 -10.11 -5.02 -11.63
C VAL A 167 -11.33 -4.52 -12.41
N GLU A 168 -11.39 -3.25 -12.81
CA GLU A 168 -12.48 -2.72 -13.64
C GLU A 168 -12.49 -3.31 -15.06
N THR A 169 -11.32 -3.63 -15.60
CA THR A 169 -11.22 -4.36 -16.88
C THR A 169 -11.45 -5.88 -16.74
N GLU A 170 -11.27 -6.45 -15.55
CA GLU A 170 -11.61 -7.85 -15.21
C GLU A 170 -13.03 -8.04 -14.65
N ALA A 171 -13.79 -6.96 -14.41
CA ALA A 171 -15.12 -6.99 -13.77
C ALA A 171 -16.27 -7.50 -14.66
N ASP A 172 -15.98 -8.19 -15.77
CA ASP A 172 -16.97 -8.93 -16.58
C ASP A 172 -16.89 -10.44 -16.30
N TYR A 173 -16.73 -10.83 -15.03
CA TYR A 173 -16.87 -12.24 -14.65
C TYR A 173 -18.35 -12.57 -14.46
N ASP A 174 -18.81 -13.64 -15.12
CA ASP A 174 -20.14 -14.20 -14.86
C ASP A 174 -20.10 -14.79 -13.44
N PRO A 175 -21.01 -14.42 -12.50
CA PRO A 175 -21.08 -15.04 -11.18
C PRO A 175 -21.17 -16.57 -11.21
N ASN A 176 -21.68 -17.17 -12.30
CA ASN A 176 -21.67 -18.62 -12.52
C ASN A 176 -20.25 -19.22 -12.65
N ASP A 177 -19.23 -18.41 -12.95
CA ASP A 177 -17.84 -18.85 -13.05
C ASP A 177 -17.17 -19.15 -11.70
N LEU A 178 -17.83 -18.78 -10.60
CA LEU A 178 -17.43 -19.18 -9.25
C LEU A 178 -17.78 -20.64 -8.94
N GLN A 179 -18.38 -21.36 -9.90
CA GLN A 179 -18.62 -22.78 -9.75
C GLN A 179 -17.32 -23.58 -9.80
N HIS A 180 -17.15 -24.48 -8.84
CA HIS A 180 -16.04 -25.42 -8.80
C HIS A 180 -16.38 -26.69 -9.59
N GLY A 181 -15.47 -27.17 -10.42
CA GLY A 181 -15.72 -28.32 -11.28
C GLY A 181 -14.46 -28.80 -12.00
N THR A 182 -14.67 -29.58 -13.05
CA THR A 182 -13.61 -30.16 -13.88
C THR A 182 -13.81 -29.82 -15.34
N LEU A 183 -12.75 -29.31 -15.98
CA LEU A 183 -12.74 -29.03 -17.41
C LEU A 183 -12.29 -30.26 -18.20
N VAL A 184 -13.11 -30.69 -19.15
CA VAL A 184 -12.91 -31.93 -19.91
C VAL A 184 -12.97 -31.64 -21.41
N ILE A 185 -11.96 -32.07 -22.16
CA ILE A 185 -12.02 -32.11 -23.63
C ILE A 185 -12.76 -33.39 -24.03
N THR A 186 -13.81 -33.24 -24.83
CA THR A 186 -14.61 -34.34 -25.37
C THR A 186 -14.29 -34.63 -26.84
N ASP A 187 -13.73 -33.66 -27.56
CA ASP A 187 -13.16 -33.83 -28.90
C ASP A 187 -11.97 -32.85 -29.08
N ILE A 188 -10.85 -33.33 -29.61
CA ILE A 188 -9.62 -32.53 -29.79
C ILE A 188 -9.71 -31.61 -31.03
N GLY A 189 -10.63 -31.88 -31.94
CA GLY A 189 -10.84 -31.06 -33.12
C GLY A 189 -9.77 -31.20 -34.19
N SER A 190 -9.72 -30.17 -35.04
CA SER A 190 -8.88 -30.16 -36.25
C SER A 190 -7.41 -29.84 -35.96
N GLN A 191 -7.10 -29.02 -34.94
CA GLN A 191 -5.73 -28.57 -34.63
C GLN A 191 -5.03 -29.43 -33.57
N LYS A 192 -5.00 -30.75 -33.79
CA LYS A 192 -4.55 -31.76 -32.81
C LYS A 192 -3.19 -31.47 -32.16
N LEU A 193 -2.18 -31.10 -32.95
CA LEU A 193 -0.84 -30.86 -32.40
C LEU A 193 -0.76 -29.62 -31.50
N LYS A 194 -1.57 -28.59 -31.76
CA LYS A 194 -1.62 -27.39 -30.91
C LYS A 194 -2.34 -27.68 -29.59
N VAL A 195 -3.43 -28.46 -29.65
CA VAL A 195 -4.12 -28.94 -28.43
C VAL A 195 -3.18 -29.81 -27.58
N VAL A 196 -2.39 -30.69 -28.20
CA VAL A 196 -1.36 -31.48 -27.49
C VAL A 196 -0.31 -30.59 -26.83
N GLN A 197 0.09 -29.49 -27.47
CA GLN A 197 1.03 -28.54 -26.87
C GLN A 197 0.42 -27.83 -25.64
N ILE A 198 -0.86 -27.44 -25.71
CA ILE A 198 -1.57 -26.89 -24.55
C ILE A 198 -1.66 -27.93 -23.42
N LEU A 199 -2.09 -29.16 -23.72
CA LEU A 199 -2.18 -30.23 -22.71
C LEU A 199 -0.84 -30.48 -22.01
N ARG A 200 0.26 -30.45 -22.78
CA ARG A 200 1.62 -30.58 -22.25
C ARG A 200 1.94 -29.47 -21.23
N GLN A 201 1.59 -28.22 -21.55
CA GLN A 201 1.85 -27.06 -20.71
C GLN A 201 0.96 -27.05 -19.46
N VAL A 202 -0.32 -27.34 -19.62
CA VAL A 202 -1.31 -27.25 -18.54
C VAL A 202 -1.15 -28.38 -17.52
N LEU A 203 -0.87 -29.60 -18.01
CA LEU A 203 -0.72 -30.78 -17.15
C LEU A 203 0.72 -31.04 -16.70
N ASP A 204 1.67 -30.22 -17.17
CA ASP A 204 3.12 -30.39 -16.95
C ASP A 204 3.63 -31.81 -17.25
N VAL A 205 3.22 -32.35 -18.41
CA VAL A 205 3.58 -33.71 -18.84
C VAL A 205 4.57 -33.69 -20.01
N SER A 206 5.19 -34.82 -20.31
CA SER A 206 6.01 -34.97 -21.51
C SER A 206 5.16 -34.95 -22.80
N LEU A 207 5.80 -34.70 -23.95
CA LEU A 207 5.10 -34.73 -25.26
C LEU A 207 4.49 -36.11 -25.55
N ALA A 208 5.16 -37.20 -25.14
CA ALA A 208 4.66 -38.55 -25.32
C ALA A 208 3.40 -38.82 -24.48
N GLU A 209 3.37 -38.33 -23.24
CA GLU A 209 2.20 -38.42 -22.36
C GLU A 209 1.04 -37.55 -22.88
N ALA A 210 1.32 -36.34 -23.35
CA ALA A 210 0.30 -35.47 -23.96
C ALA A 210 -0.30 -36.09 -25.23
N LEU A 211 0.51 -36.75 -26.07
CA LEU A 211 0.02 -37.50 -27.23
C LEU A 211 -0.82 -38.72 -26.83
N ALA A 212 -0.46 -39.41 -25.75
CA ALA A 212 -1.23 -40.54 -25.23
C ALA A 212 -2.59 -40.08 -24.65
N LEU A 213 -2.61 -38.96 -23.94
CA LEU A 213 -3.84 -38.31 -23.48
C LEU A 213 -4.72 -37.91 -24.67
N ALA A 214 -4.13 -37.36 -25.74
CA ALA A 214 -4.84 -36.99 -26.96
C ALA A 214 -5.49 -38.17 -27.73
N ALA A 215 -5.17 -39.42 -27.38
CA ALA A 215 -5.83 -40.59 -27.93
C ALA A 215 -7.08 -41.02 -27.12
N GLN A 216 -7.31 -40.41 -25.94
CA GLN A 216 -8.43 -40.74 -25.07
C GLN A 216 -9.73 -40.05 -25.54
N ARG A 217 -10.87 -40.63 -25.15
CA ARG A 217 -12.19 -40.08 -25.47
C ARG A 217 -12.55 -38.86 -24.64
N GLU A 218 -12.08 -38.82 -23.41
CA GLU A 218 -12.26 -37.70 -22.50
C GLU A 218 -10.92 -37.39 -21.86
N ILE A 219 -10.54 -36.11 -21.85
CA ILE A 219 -9.25 -35.66 -21.32
C ILE A 219 -9.53 -34.60 -20.28
N VAL A 220 -9.18 -34.89 -19.04
CA VAL A 220 -9.25 -33.90 -17.96
C VAL A 220 -8.10 -32.92 -18.13
N VAL A 221 -8.44 -31.64 -18.31
CA VAL A 221 -7.49 -30.54 -18.46
C VAL A 221 -7.11 -29.97 -17.10
N GLY A 222 -8.06 -29.94 -16.16
CA GLY A 222 -7.85 -29.44 -14.81
C GLY A 222 -9.16 -29.39 -14.02
N SER A 223 -9.03 -29.24 -12.71
CA SER A 223 -10.16 -29.05 -11.80
C SER A 223 -9.94 -27.79 -10.97
N GLY A 224 -11.01 -27.03 -10.71
CA GLY A 224 -10.95 -25.76 -10.01
C GLY A 224 -12.18 -24.90 -10.26
N PHE A 225 -12.10 -23.62 -9.89
CA PHE A 225 -13.10 -22.62 -10.24
C PHE A 225 -13.07 -22.33 -11.74
N LEU A 226 -14.25 -22.28 -12.37
CA LEU A 226 -14.37 -22.02 -13.81
C LEU A 226 -13.67 -20.72 -14.22
N ILE A 227 -13.73 -19.67 -13.40
CA ILE A 227 -13.03 -18.40 -13.65
C ILE A 227 -11.53 -18.57 -13.91
N ARG A 228 -10.87 -19.56 -13.26
CA ARG A 228 -9.45 -19.87 -13.44
C ARG A 228 -9.18 -20.82 -14.61
N LEU A 229 -10.21 -21.51 -15.08
CA LEU A 229 -10.14 -22.48 -16.17
C LEU A 229 -10.58 -21.89 -17.51
N ARG A 230 -11.24 -20.71 -17.51
CA ARG A 230 -11.80 -20.01 -18.66
C ARG A 230 -10.78 -19.78 -19.76
N HIS A 231 -9.59 -19.28 -19.42
CA HIS A 231 -8.52 -19.07 -20.40
C HIS A 231 -8.15 -20.36 -21.14
N PHE A 232 -8.09 -21.50 -20.44
CA PHE A 232 -7.82 -22.79 -21.10
C PHE A 232 -9.00 -23.26 -21.95
N GLN A 233 -10.23 -23.06 -21.46
CA GLN A 233 -11.45 -23.41 -22.21
C GLN A 233 -11.55 -22.63 -23.53
N GLU A 234 -11.36 -21.32 -23.50
CA GLU A 234 -11.42 -20.44 -24.67
C GLU A 234 -10.33 -20.80 -25.68
N ASN A 235 -9.07 -20.92 -25.24
CA ASN A 235 -7.95 -21.30 -26.10
C ASN A 235 -8.18 -22.65 -26.80
N LEU A 236 -8.73 -23.64 -26.09
CA LEU A 236 -9.02 -24.96 -26.64
C LEU A 236 -10.16 -24.90 -27.68
N ILE A 237 -11.22 -24.14 -27.39
CA ILE A 237 -12.35 -23.92 -28.31
C ILE A 237 -11.89 -23.20 -29.58
N GLU A 238 -11.06 -22.17 -29.47
CA GLU A 238 -10.48 -21.46 -30.63
C GLU A 238 -9.63 -22.38 -31.52
N LEU A 239 -8.96 -23.36 -30.93
CA LEU A 239 -8.24 -24.40 -31.66
C LEU A 239 -9.15 -25.46 -32.29
N GLY A 240 -10.45 -25.38 -32.05
CA GLY A 240 -11.49 -26.24 -32.61
C GLY A 240 -11.79 -27.48 -31.75
N ALA A 241 -11.32 -27.54 -30.52
CA ALA A 241 -11.66 -28.61 -29.58
C ALA A 241 -13.06 -28.40 -28.97
N SER A 242 -13.77 -29.49 -28.70
CA SER A 242 -15.00 -29.49 -27.91
C SER A 242 -14.64 -29.66 -26.44
N VAL A 243 -15.01 -28.68 -25.61
CA VAL A 243 -14.66 -28.64 -24.19
C VAL A 243 -15.92 -28.44 -23.35
N GLU A 244 -16.05 -29.22 -22.28
CA GLU A 244 -17.16 -29.21 -21.34
C GLU A 244 -16.64 -28.92 -19.93
N PHE A 245 -17.25 -27.97 -19.23
CA PHE A 245 -17.05 -27.80 -17.78
C PHE A 245 -18.11 -28.62 -17.05
N ARG A 246 -17.67 -29.52 -16.17
CA ARG A 246 -18.52 -30.39 -15.36
C ARG A 246 -18.47 -29.91 -13.92
N PRO A 247 -19.53 -29.24 -13.42
CA PRO A 247 -19.59 -28.82 -12.03
C PRO A 247 -19.47 -29.99 -11.07
N ASN A 248 -18.81 -29.78 -9.94
CA ASN A 248 -18.94 -30.71 -8.84
C ASN A 248 -20.38 -30.62 -8.32
N ALA A 249 -21.05 -31.75 -8.12
CA ALA A 249 -22.34 -31.75 -7.44
C ALA A 249 -22.15 -31.03 -6.09
N GLU A 250 -22.90 -29.94 -5.86
CA GLU A 250 -22.92 -29.27 -4.58
C GLU A 250 -23.13 -30.33 -3.50
N SER A 251 -22.13 -30.50 -2.63
CA SER A 251 -22.38 -31.12 -1.34
C SER A 251 -23.19 -30.09 -0.56
N ALA A 252 -24.51 -30.10 -0.78
CA ALA A 252 -25.46 -29.34 0.00
C ALA A 252 -25.21 -29.67 1.48
N THR A 253 -24.58 -28.73 2.18
CA THR A 253 -24.43 -28.72 3.62
C THR A 253 -24.68 -27.30 4.09
#